data_AF-A0A2D9WHQ6-F1
#
_entry.id   AF-A0A2D9WHQ6-F1
#
_cell.length_a   1.000
_cell.length_b   1.000
_cell.length_c   1.000
_cell.angle_alpha   90.00
_cell.angle_beta   90.00
_cell.angle_gamma   90.00
#
_symmetry.space_group_name_H-M   'P 1'
#
loop_
_entity.id
_entity.type
_entity.pdbx_description
1 polymer ?
#
loop_
_entity_poly.entity_id
_entity_poly.type
_entity_poly.pdbx_seq_one_letter_code
_entity_poly.pdbx_strand_id
1 'polypeptide(L)'
;SALAQRLLERRSDLGKLKLITGRGEIGGPESADPGIRPAVLQRLKIGAAEAEWQVIQKSSSVLLRPMGRAPTPRQWATRFAVFVIPMTGAMTLAFRDLAGKSFEEQGMMFGTAAGLLMTGLLSSYRDRSS
;
A
#
# COMPACT_ATOMS: atom_id res chain seq x y z
N SER A 1 -15.03 15.32 -14.86
CA SER A 1 -14.56 14.29 -15.80
C SER A 1 -15.31 12.98 -15.56
N ALA A 2 -16.40 12.76 -16.31
CA ALA A 2 -17.23 11.55 -16.20
C ALA A 2 -16.46 10.23 -16.43
N LEU A 3 -15.35 10.31 -17.17
CA LEU A 3 -14.46 9.19 -17.49
C LEU A 3 -13.71 8.64 -16.26
N ALA A 4 -13.26 9.53 -15.36
CA ALA A 4 -12.60 9.12 -14.12
C ALA A 4 -13.57 8.40 -13.17
N GLN A 5 -14.82 8.85 -13.13
CA GLN A 5 -15.86 8.27 -12.27
C GLN A 5 -16.27 6.87 -12.77
N ARG A 6 -16.43 6.68 -14.09
CA ARG A 6 -16.67 5.36 -14.67
C ARG A 6 -15.52 4.37 -14.49
N LEU A 7 -14.27 4.85 -14.46
CA LEU A 7 -13.10 4.01 -14.17
C LEU A 7 -13.06 3.56 -12.71
N LEU A 8 -13.48 4.42 -11.78
CA LEU A 8 -13.61 4.07 -10.35
C LEU A 8 -14.73 3.05 -10.12
N GLU A 9 -15.87 3.18 -10.80
CA GLU A 9 -17.02 2.26 -10.69
C GLU A 9 -16.71 0.85 -11.23
N ARG A 10 -15.92 0.72 -12.31
CA ARG A 10 -15.53 -0.58 -12.89
C ARG A 10 -14.24 -1.18 -12.30
N ARG A 11 -13.81 -0.73 -11.12
CA ARG A 11 -12.59 -1.18 -10.43
C ARG A 11 -12.47 -2.71 -10.33
N SER A 12 -13.57 -3.44 -10.14
CA SER A 12 -13.54 -4.91 -10.00
C SER A 12 -13.04 -5.62 -11.25
N ASP A 13 -13.26 -5.03 -12.42
CA ASP A 13 -12.97 -5.65 -13.72
C ASP A 13 -11.67 -5.12 -14.33
N LEU A 14 -11.18 -3.99 -13.82
CA LEU A 14 -10.05 -3.25 -14.35
C LEU A 14 -8.79 -3.54 -13.54
N GLY A 15 -7.87 -4.30 -14.12
CA GLY A 15 -6.54 -4.57 -13.58
C GLY A 15 -5.61 -3.34 -13.64
N LYS A 16 -4.43 -3.49 -14.23
CA LYS A 16 -3.44 -2.41 -14.34
C LYS A 16 -3.84 -1.41 -15.42
N LEU A 17 -4.10 -0.16 -15.03
CA LEU A 17 -4.48 0.91 -15.94
C LEU A 17 -3.32 1.88 -16.18
N LYS A 18 -3.03 2.19 -17.45
CA LYS A 18 -2.07 3.23 -17.84
C LYS A 18 -2.81 4.34 -18.56
N LEU A 19 -3.00 5.46 -17.88
CA LEU A 19 -3.53 6.69 -18.47
C LEU A 19 -2.38 7.48 -19.08
N ILE A 20 -2.43 7.70 -20.39
CA ILE A 20 -1.47 8.55 -21.10
C ILE A 20 -2.07 9.96 -21.12
N THR A 21 -1.49 10.87 -20.34
CA THR A 21 -1.99 12.25 -20.19
C THR A 21 -1.19 13.26 -21.03
N GLY A 22 -0.32 12.79 -21.93
CA GLY A 22 0.63 13.61 -22.69
C GLY A 22 1.81 14.12 -21.87
N ARG A 23 2.93 14.46 -22.54
CA ARG A 23 3.94 15.38 -21.98
C ARG A 23 3.34 16.76 -22.13
N GLY A 24 3.11 17.50 -21.04
CA GLY A 24 2.62 18.88 -21.10
C GLY A 24 3.62 19.88 -21.70
N GLU A 25 4.40 19.48 -22.70
CA GLU A 25 5.53 20.24 -23.29
C GLU A 25 5.30 20.58 -24.77
N ILE A 26 4.14 20.30 -25.36
CA ILE A 26 3.86 20.68 -26.74
C ILE A 26 2.86 21.83 -26.72
N GLY A 27 3.35 23.06 -26.77
CA GLY A 27 2.56 24.27 -27.02
C GLY A 27 2.16 24.35 -28.48
N GLY A 28 1.24 23.48 -28.91
CA GLY A 28 0.62 23.51 -30.23
C GLY A 28 -0.89 23.75 -30.13
N PRO A 29 -1.55 24.26 -31.19
CA PRO A 29 -2.95 24.67 -31.18
C PRO A 29 -3.98 23.54 -30.94
N GLU A 30 -3.54 22.27 -30.94
CA GLU A 30 -4.34 21.09 -30.55
C GLU A 30 -3.94 20.51 -29.18
N SER A 31 -3.16 21.23 -28.40
CA SER A 31 -2.66 20.76 -27.10
C SER A 31 -3.70 20.97 -26.01
N ALA A 32 -4.06 19.87 -25.35
CA ALA A 32 -4.99 19.87 -24.22
C ALA A 32 -4.50 20.79 -23.09
N ASP A 33 -5.44 21.58 -22.59
CA ASP A 33 -5.25 22.63 -21.58
C ASP A 33 -4.31 22.17 -20.44
N PRO A 34 -3.15 22.85 -20.21
CA PRO A 34 -2.12 22.41 -19.27
C PRO A 34 -2.60 22.30 -17.79
N GLY A 35 -3.76 22.89 -17.47
CA GLY A 35 -4.44 22.75 -16.18
C GLY A 35 -5.22 21.45 -15.97
N ILE A 36 -5.46 20.65 -17.03
CA ILE A 36 -6.20 19.38 -16.91
C ILE A 36 -5.37 18.32 -16.16
N ARG A 37 -4.05 18.29 -16.36
CA ARG A 37 -3.16 17.33 -15.69
C ARG A 37 -3.19 17.45 -14.15
N PRO A 38 -2.99 18.62 -13.53
CA PRO A 38 -3.06 18.74 -12.07
C PRO A 38 -4.48 18.46 -11.55
N ALA A 39 -5.54 18.89 -12.24
CA ALA A 39 -6.91 18.62 -11.83
C ALA A 39 -7.27 17.13 -11.89
N VAL A 40 -6.84 16.42 -12.93
CA VAL A 40 -7.02 14.96 -13.06
C VAL A 40 -6.18 14.22 -12.03
N LEU A 41 -4.94 14.64 -11.78
CA LEU A 41 -4.09 14.04 -10.74
C LEU A 41 -4.65 14.24 -9.34
N GLN A 42 -5.18 15.41 -9.01
CA GLN A 42 -5.78 15.67 -7.72
C GLN A 42 -7.04 14.82 -7.51
N ARG A 43 -7.91 14.75 -8.53
CA ARG A 43 -9.10 13.90 -8.48
C ARG A 43 -8.77 12.41 -8.42
N LEU A 44 -7.75 11.97 -9.15
CA LEU A 44 -7.23 10.61 -9.09
C LEU A 44 -6.58 10.32 -7.74
N LYS A 45 -5.89 11.27 -7.09
CA LYS A 45 -5.34 11.04 -5.73
C LYS A 45 -6.45 10.88 -4.69
N ILE A 46 -7.48 11.71 -4.75
CA ILE A 46 -8.64 11.64 -3.86
C ILE A 46 -9.39 10.31 -4.10
N GLY A 47 -9.75 10.03 -5.36
CA GLY A 47 -10.44 8.80 -5.73
C GLY A 47 -9.59 7.54 -5.60
N ALA A 48 -8.27 7.62 -5.69
CA ALA A 48 -7.36 6.49 -5.48
C ALA A 48 -7.16 6.16 -4.01
N ALA A 49 -7.28 7.13 -3.10
CA ALA A 49 -7.33 6.84 -1.68
C ALA A 49 -8.62 6.04 -1.34
N GLU A 50 -9.76 6.45 -1.91
CA GLU A 50 -11.05 5.77 -1.73
C GLU A 50 -11.13 4.42 -2.46
N ALA A 51 -10.53 4.32 -3.66
CA ALA A 51 -10.52 3.10 -4.48
C ALA A 51 -9.30 2.19 -4.22
N GLU A 52 -8.45 2.52 -3.25
CA GLU A 52 -7.24 1.78 -2.88
C GLU A 52 -6.32 1.54 -4.10
N TRP A 53 -6.07 2.58 -4.88
CA TRP A 53 -5.21 2.55 -6.05
C TRP A 53 -3.87 3.20 -5.76
N GLN A 54 -2.79 2.55 -6.18
CA GLN A 54 -1.47 3.14 -6.17
C GLN A 54 -1.28 3.96 -7.45
N VAL A 55 -1.16 5.29 -7.31
CA VAL A 55 -0.91 6.21 -8.42
C VAL A 55 0.60 6.34 -8.64
N ILE A 56 1.12 5.75 -9.72
CA ILE A 56 2.52 5.87 -10.13
C ILE A 56 2.60 6.90 -11.26
N GLN A 57 3.15 8.08 -10.96
CA GLN A 57 3.31 9.15 -11.94
C GLN A 57 4.61 8.97 -12.71
N LYS A 58 4.54 8.94 -14.05
CA LYS A 58 5.67 9.05 -14.97
C LYS A 58 5.54 10.34 -15.79
N SER A 59 6.63 10.75 -16.43
CA SER A 59 6.73 12.03 -17.17
C SER A 59 5.65 12.24 -18.24
N SER A 60 5.13 11.17 -18.86
CA SER A 60 4.08 11.23 -19.90
C SER A 60 2.85 10.36 -19.61
N SER A 61 2.80 9.69 -18.44
CA SER A 61 1.71 8.77 -18.13
C SER A 61 1.48 8.63 -16.63
N VAL A 62 0.23 8.38 -16.26
CA VAL A 62 -0.19 8.03 -14.90
C VAL A 62 -0.57 6.57 -14.92
N LEU A 63 0.15 5.75 -14.15
CA LEU A 63 -0.14 4.33 -14.03
C LEU A 63 -0.90 4.10 -12.72
N LEU A 64 -2.11 3.59 -12.84
CA LEU A 64 -2.99 3.22 -11.74
C LEU A 64 -2.85 1.72 -11.54
N ARG A 65 -2.28 1.32 -10.40
CA ARG A 65 -2.17 -0.08 -10.00
C ARG A 65 -3.17 -0.33 -8.87
N PRO A 66 -4.11 -1.29 -9.01
CA PRO A 66 -4.97 -1.64 -7.90
C PRO A 66 -4.11 -2.16 -6.75
N MET A 67 -4.28 -1.62 -5.54
CA MET A 67 -3.68 -2.23 -4.36
C MET A 67 -4.45 -3.52 -4.07
N GLY A 68 -3.71 -4.55 -3.64
CA GLY A 68 -4.30 -5.80 -3.17
C GLY A 68 -5.40 -5.55 -2.13
N ARG A 69 -6.38 -6.44 -2.00
CA ARG A 69 -7.49 -6.23 -1.06
C ARG A 69 -6.97 -6.09 0.37
N ALA A 70 -7.44 -5.07 1.08
CA ALA A 70 -7.15 -4.93 2.50
C ALA A 70 -7.69 -6.17 3.23
N PRO A 71 -6.97 -6.73 4.20
CA PRO A 71 -7.54 -7.76 5.04
C PRO A 71 -8.77 -7.19 5.75
N THR A 72 -9.87 -7.92 5.74
CA THR A 72 -11.01 -7.55 6.59
C THR A 72 -10.57 -7.55 8.05
N PRO A 73 -11.18 -6.74 8.95
CA PRO A 73 -10.81 -6.70 10.37
C PRO A 73 -10.79 -8.09 11.02
N ARG A 74 -11.72 -8.97 10.62
CA ARG A 74 -11.79 -10.36 11.06
C ARG A 74 -10.59 -11.18 10.58
N GLN A 75 -10.21 -11.08 9.30
CA GLN A 75 -9.03 -11.77 8.76
C GLN A 75 -7.73 -11.26 9.38
N TRP A 76 -7.63 -9.95 9.60
CA TRP A 76 -6.50 -9.34 10.31
C TRP A 76 -6.37 -9.92 11.72
N ALA A 77 -7.47 -9.95 12.48
CA ALA A 77 -7.49 -10.47 13.84
C ALA A 77 -7.13 -11.95 13.90
N THR A 78 -7.64 -12.77 12.96
CA THR A 78 -7.29 -14.19 12.87
C THR A 78 -5.81 -14.38 12.55
N ARG A 79 -5.26 -13.64 11.58
CA ARG A 79 -3.83 -13.69 11.24
C ARG A 79 -2.98 -13.29 12.45
N PHE A 80 -3.35 -12.20 13.11
CA PHE A 80 -2.65 -11.72 14.29
C PHE A 80 -2.66 -12.76 15.41
N ALA A 81 -3.83 -13.32 15.73
CA ALA A 81 -3.97 -14.32 16.79
C ALA A 81 -3.14 -15.59 16.53
N VAL A 82 -3.05 -16.04 15.28
CA VAL A 82 -2.27 -17.23 14.91
C VAL A 82 -0.76 -16.96 14.94
N PHE A 83 -0.31 -15.80 14.46
CA PHE A 83 1.12 -15.52 14.29
C PHE A 83 1.79 -14.85 15.50
N VAL A 84 1.02 -14.23 16.40
CA VAL A 84 1.59 -13.43 17.50
C VAL A 84 2.45 -14.25 18.46
N ILE A 85 1.99 -15.45 18.83
CA ILE A 85 2.70 -16.32 19.78
C ILE A 85 4.03 -16.81 19.17
N PRO A 86 4.04 -17.46 17.99
CA PRO A 86 5.30 -17.96 17.43
C PRO A 86 6.26 -16.83 17.03
N MET A 87 5.79 -15.70 16.48
CA MET A 87 6.69 -14.61 16.07
C MET A 87 7.27 -13.87 17.27
N THR A 88 6.45 -13.55 18.27
CA THR A 88 6.92 -12.89 19.49
C THR A 88 7.89 -13.79 20.22
N GLY A 89 7.55 -15.07 20.43
CA GLY A 89 8.45 -16.02 21.09
C GLY A 89 9.80 -16.16 20.38
N ALA A 90 9.78 -16.32 19.06
CA ALA A 90 11.02 -16.44 18.27
C ALA A 90 11.88 -15.16 18.34
N MET A 91 11.27 -13.97 18.22
CA MET A 91 12.01 -12.71 18.29
C MET A 91 12.53 -12.43 19.70
N THR A 92 11.75 -12.70 20.74
CA THR A 92 12.19 -12.58 22.13
C THR A 92 13.42 -13.46 22.39
N LEU A 93 13.41 -14.71 21.95
CA LEU A 93 14.57 -15.60 22.10
C LEU A 93 15.77 -15.16 21.24
N ALA A 94 15.54 -14.77 19.99
CA ALA A 94 16.61 -14.34 19.10
C ALA A 94 17.30 -13.06 19.60
N PHE A 95 16.54 -12.06 20.07
CA PHE A 95 17.11 -10.83 20.59
C PHE A 95 17.68 -10.98 22.00
N ARG A 96 17.16 -11.91 22.81
CA ARG A 96 17.80 -12.33 24.06
C ARG A 96 19.20 -12.86 23.81
N ASP A 97 19.32 -13.80 22.86
CA ASP A 97 20.59 -14.43 22.52
C ASP A 97 21.58 -13.40 21.93
N LEU A 98 21.08 -12.51 21.07
CA LEU A 98 21.88 -11.42 20.49
C LEU A 98 22.38 -10.41 21.53
N ALA A 99 21.58 -10.08 22.54
CA ALA A 99 21.95 -9.13 23.60
C ALA A 99 22.97 -9.72 24.58
N GLY A 100 23.04 -11.05 24.69
CA GLY A 100 23.93 -11.76 25.60
C GLY A 100 23.58 -11.57 27.08
N LYS A 101 24.39 -12.18 27.95
CA LYS A 101 24.09 -12.30 29.40
C LYS A 101 23.97 -10.97 30.14
N SER A 102 24.67 -9.93 29.69
CA SER A 102 24.67 -8.62 30.34
C SER A 102 23.41 -7.80 30.07
N PHE A 103 22.71 -8.07 28.97
CA PHE A 103 21.55 -7.31 28.51
C PHE A 103 20.36 -8.21 28.15
N GLU A 104 20.27 -9.38 28.80
CA GLU A 104 19.28 -10.41 28.52
C GLU A 104 17.83 -9.87 28.56
N GLU A 105 17.49 -9.15 29.63
CA GLU A 105 16.15 -8.59 29.85
C GLU A 105 15.78 -7.54 28.79
N GLN A 106 16.75 -6.71 28.39
CA GLN A 106 16.55 -5.68 27.37
C GLN A 106 16.40 -6.30 25.97
N GLY A 107 17.17 -7.36 25.69
CA GLY A 107 17.01 -8.17 24.48
C GLY A 107 15.65 -8.84 24.40
N MET A 108 15.17 -9.42 25.51
CA MET A 108 13.83 -10.00 25.59
C MET A 108 12.72 -8.95 25.39
N MET A 109 12.82 -7.80 26.06
CA MET A 109 11.83 -6.73 25.93
C MET A 109 11.77 -6.18 24.51
N PHE A 110 12.94 -5.93 23.91
CA PHE A 110 13.03 -5.50 22.51
C PHE A 110 12.46 -6.56 21.55
N GLY A 111 12.85 -7.81 21.71
CA GLY A 111 12.37 -8.91 20.87
C GLY A 111 10.85 -9.09 20.97
N THR A 112 10.28 -8.89 22.16
CA THR A 112 8.83 -8.94 22.38
C THR A 112 8.12 -7.80 21.63
N ALA A 113 8.61 -6.57 21.79
CA ALA A 113 8.04 -5.39 21.12
C ALA A 113 8.16 -5.51 19.59
N ALA A 114 9.31 -5.96 19.10
CA ALA A 114 9.56 -6.15 17.68
C ALA A 114 8.70 -7.29 17.10
N GLY A 115 8.47 -8.37 17.87
CA GLY A 115 7.57 -9.47 17.52
C GLY A 115 6.12 -9.05 17.36
N LEU A 116 5.61 -8.26 18.31
CA LEU A 116 4.27 -7.68 18.23
C LEU A 116 4.12 -6.76 17.01
N LEU A 117 5.11 -5.88 16.79
CA LEU A 117 5.12 -4.96 15.65
C LEU A 117 5.12 -5.71 14.32
N MET A 118 6.02 -6.68 14.15
CA MET A 118 6.13 -7.45 12.91
C MET A 118 4.88 -8.28 12.63
N THR A 119 4.29 -8.88 13.67
CA THR A 119 3.01 -9.60 13.53
C THR A 119 1.88 -8.67 13.09
N GLY A 120 1.81 -7.46 13.64
CA GLY A 120 0.83 -6.44 13.25
C GLY A 120 0.98 -6.03 11.78
N LEU A 121 2.22 -5.83 11.32
CA LEU A 121 2.52 -5.51 9.92
C LEU A 121 2.16 -6.66 8.97
N LEU A 122 2.56 -7.89 9.32
CA LEU A 122 2.25 -9.09 8.54
C LEU A 122 0.73 -9.33 8.44
N SER A 123 0.01 -9.13 9.54
CA SER A 123 -1.45 -9.28 9.56
C SER A 123 -2.14 -8.22 8.69
N SER A 124 -1.51 -7.06 8.53
CA SER A 124 -1.94 -5.97 7.66
C SER A 124 -1.54 -6.16 6.19
N TYR A 125 -0.79 -7.22 5.86
CA TYR A 125 -0.36 -7.48 4.49
C TYR A 125 -1.56 -7.72 3.58
N ARG A 126 -1.62 -6.92 2.51
CA ARG A 126 -2.71 -6.91 1.54
C ARG A 126 -2.47 -8.02 0.52
N ASP A 127 -3.48 -8.83 0.28
CA ASP A 127 -3.37 -9.93 -0.67
C ASP A 127 -3.30 -9.37 -2.09
N ARG A 128 -2.18 -9.62 -2.76
CA ARG A 128 -1.90 -9.18 -4.13
C ARG A 128 -2.04 -10.30 -5.15
N SER A 129 -2.50 -11.49 -4.74
CA SER A 129 -2.82 -12.55 -5.69
C SER A 129 -4.03 -12.11 -6.53
N SER A 130 -3.77 -11.87 -7.81
CA SER A 130 -4.74 -11.71 -8.91
C SER A 130 -4.41 -12.75 -9.95
#